data_AF-A0A1Q8CE36-F1
#
_entry.id   AF-A0A1Q8CE36-F1
#
_cell.length_a   1.000
_cell.length_b   1.000
_cell.length_c   1.000
_cell.angle_alpha   90.00
_cell.angle_beta   90.00
_cell.angle_gamma   90.00
#
_symmetry.space_group_name_H-M   'P 1'
#
loop_
_entity.id
_entity.type
_entity.pdbx_description
1 polymer ?
#
loop_
_entity_poly.entity_id
_entity_poly.type
_entity_poly.pdbx_seq_one_letter_code
_entity_poly.pdbx_strand_id
1 'polypeptide(L)'
;MSRPERAIDPDAGVVQRFAFELRRLRHAAGSPGYRELAKRAHYAPTTLAQAARGDRLPSLAVTLAYVRACGGDETGWMARWSSVMRVLAADTDASTRRAAPYPGGASLDAGDGAVLFGRAPLVCELLRLVDEHTLVAVSGPSGSGVSSLLRAGLLPGTGLRAVVLTPGTVPPRECAARTRALTSRRGEDPRLLLVVDQFERVLAGQGDPAERGELVAALRDAAQAGVRVVLGVRADALAGCVAEVAPSARLAVVPMTPDELGAAITQPAARSGYHVETALAVRLVAETVDQPGGLAWLAAALARAWELRSGTTLSLAAYETGGGIAALVAETAENTYRGMDARHQSAARDLLLRLVAPGEAGVPARRRVQLDELDEDDPAVRTALERLTAARLVTVGETTVELAHDAVLTGWPRFGAWLDQARQSLFVRSGLAEASNAWVALGRDPDLLYRGARLTVALEHAGIGGSALNQRERAFLDASHATELAVAGRLARMRRLVVVLMVAVLVLTVIVLTVFAAQRATGSGRAAELSVPEATVAA
;
A
#
# COMPACT_ATOMS: atom_id res chain seq x y z
N MET A 1 67.74 -6.44 -20.68
CA MET A 1 66.97 -7.23 -19.70
C MET A 1 65.85 -6.34 -19.17
N SER A 2 64.59 -6.79 -19.25
CA SER A 2 63.42 -6.02 -18.84
C SER A 2 63.36 -5.92 -17.31
N ARG A 3 63.01 -4.74 -16.77
CA ARG A 3 62.83 -4.50 -15.33
C ARG A 3 61.81 -5.50 -14.77
N PRO A 4 62.07 -6.16 -13.62
CA PRO A 4 61.13 -7.13 -13.05
C PRO A 4 59.81 -6.46 -12.68
N GLU A 5 58.70 -7.14 -12.96
CA GLU A 5 57.36 -6.66 -12.63
C GLU A 5 57.14 -6.70 -11.11
N ARG A 6 56.53 -5.64 -10.56
CA ARG A 6 56.17 -5.57 -9.12
C ARG A 6 55.13 -6.64 -8.80
N ALA A 7 55.28 -7.34 -7.68
CA ALA A 7 54.32 -8.35 -7.22
C ALA A 7 52.92 -7.73 -7.01
N ILE A 8 51.86 -8.48 -7.39
CA ILE A 8 50.46 -8.14 -7.12
C ILE A 8 49.96 -9.13 -6.08
N ASP A 9 49.36 -8.61 -5.01
CA ASP A 9 48.61 -9.40 -4.05
C ASP A 9 47.19 -9.67 -4.60
N PRO A 10 46.83 -10.93 -4.95
CA PRO A 10 45.50 -11.25 -5.49
C PRO A 10 44.38 -11.12 -4.46
N ASP A 11 44.69 -11.06 -3.15
CA ASP A 11 43.69 -10.97 -2.09
C ASP A 11 43.40 -9.51 -1.68
N ALA A 12 44.16 -8.55 -2.20
CA ALA A 12 43.98 -7.12 -1.91
C ALA A 12 42.72 -6.48 -2.55
N GLY A 13 42.10 -7.13 -3.54
CA GLY A 13 40.87 -6.65 -4.16
C GLY A 13 40.55 -7.27 -5.52
N VAL A 14 39.32 -7.07 -6.00
CA VAL A 14 38.83 -7.68 -7.26
C VAL A 14 39.62 -7.22 -8.49
N VAL A 15 40.15 -6.00 -8.49
CA VAL A 15 40.99 -5.47 -9.59
C VAL A 15 42.39 -6.09 -9.57
N GLN A 16 42.97 -6.25 -8.37
CA GLN A 16 44.27 -6.85 -8.16
C GLN A 16 44.24 -8.34 -8.53
N ARG A 17 43.20 -9.07 -8.13
CA ARG A 17 42.94 -10.44 -8.55
C ARG A 17 42.81 -10.57 -10.07
N PHE A 18 42.06 -9.66 -10.71
CA PHE A 18 41.89 -9.65 -12.16
C PHE A 18 43.21 -9.42 -12.91
N ALA A 19 44.03 -8.48 -12.45
CA ALA A 19 45.35 -8.23 -13.03
C ALA A 19 46.34 -9.39 -12.79
N PHE A 20 46.28 -10.04 -11.62
CA PHE A 20 47.04 -11.25 -11.34
C PHE A 20 46.69 -12.38 -12.31
N GLU A 21 45.40 -12.61 -12.58
CA GLU A 21 44.96 -13.61 -13.55
C GLU A 21 45.40 -13.28 -14.99
N LEU A 22 45.41 -12.00 -15.39
CA LEU A 22 45.92 -11.59 -16.71
C LEU A 22 47.42 -11.88 -16.87
N ARG A 23 48.21 -11.69 -15.80
CA ARG A 23 49.63 -12.07 -15.79
C ARG A 23 49.81 -13.58 -15.87
N ARG A 24 48.97 -14.35 -15.18
CA ARG A 24 48.98 -15.82 -15.23
C ARG A 24 48.65 -16.33 -16.64
N LEU A 25 47.68 -15.72 -17.32
CA LEU A 25 47.36 -16.04 -18.71
C LEU A 25 48.56 -15.77 -19.64
N ARG A 26 49.22 -14.62 -19.49
CA ARG A 26 50.43 -14.32 -20.28
C ARG A 26 51.57 -15.31 -19.98
N HIS A 27 51.70 -15.75 -18.73
CA HIS A 27 52.71 -16.75 -18.39
C HIS A 27 52.41 -18.10 -19.04
N ALA A 28 51.14 -18.54 -19.05
CA ALA A 28 50.72 -19.75 -19.75
C ALA A 28 50.96 -19.67 -21.27
N ALA A 29 50.91 -18.46 -21.84
CA ALA A 29 51.21 -18.19 -23.25
C ALA A 29 52.72 -18.08 -23.58
N GLY A 30 53.62 -18.47 -22.66
CA GLY A 30 55.07 -18.43 -22.87
C GLY A 30 55.74 -17.12 -22.44
N SER A 31 55.07 -16.29 -21.65
CA SER A 31 55.60 -15.03 -21.10
C SER A 31 56.13 -14.04 -22.17
N PRO A 32 55.39 -13.75 -23.26
CA PRO A 32 55.82 -12.76 -24.25
C PRO A 32 56.00 -11.39 -23.60
N GLY A 33 57.07 -10.68 -23.97
CA GLY A 33 57.28 -9.31 -23.50
C GLY A 33 56.18 -8.37 -24.01
N TYR A 34 55.88 -7.28 -23.30
CA TYR A 34 54.80 -6.36 -23.72
C TYR A 34 54.98 -5.76 -25.12
N ARG A 35 56.22 -5.64 -25.63
CA ARG A 35 56.47 -5.20 -27.02
C ARG A 35 56.06 -6.25 -28.05
N GLU A 36 56.20 -7.52 -27.72
CA GLU A 36 55.77 -8.63 -28.56
C GLU A 36 54.25 -8.79 -28.48
N LEU A 37 53.69 -8.71 -27.28
CA LEU A 37 52.25 -8.75 -27.05
C LEU A 37 51.54 -7.58 -27.76
N ALA A 38 52.15 -6.40 -27.79
CA ALA A 38 51.64 -5.23 -28.53
C ALA A 38 51.49 -5.47 -30.04
N LYS A 39 52.43 -6.20 -30.66
CA LYS A 39 52.34 -6.54 -32.10
C LYS A 39 51.14 -7.45 -32.39
N ARG A 40 50.78 -8.32 -31.45
CA ARG A 40 49.67 -9.27 -31.58
C ARG A 40 48.32 -8.65 -31.20
N ALA A 41 48.32 -7.77 -30.20
CA ALA A 41 47.10 -7.15 -29.66
C ALA A 41 46.71 -5.84 -30.37
N HIS A 42 47.59 -5.24 -31.16
CA HIS A 42 47.41 -3.91 -31.77
C HIS A 42 47.15 -2.78 -30.74
N TYR A 43 47.74 -2.89 -29.55
CA TYR A 43 47.73 -1.84 -28.52
C TYR A 43 49.16 -1.46 -28.12
N ALA A 44 49.35 -0.24 -27.63
CA ALA A 44 50.64 0.22 -27.15
C ALA A 44 51.19 -0.68 -26.01
N PRO A 45 52.50 -0.98 -25.96
CA PRO A 45 53.09 -1.80 -24.90
C PRO A 45 52.82 -1.25 -23.49
N THR A 46 52.73 0.07 -23.35
CA THR A 46 52.41 0.78 -22.09
C THR A 46 50.99 0.52 -21.62
N THR A 47 50.01 0.45 -22.54
CA THR A 47 48.61 0.15 -22.24
C THR A 47 48.44 -1.29 -21.73
N LEU A 48 49.12 -2.25 -22.39
CA LEU A 48 49.11 -3.66 -21.96
C LEU A 48 49.83 -3.85 -20.62
N ALA A 49 50.94 -3.15 -20.41
CA ALA A 49 51.63 -3.14 -19.12
C ALA A 49 50.75 -2.55 -18.01
N GLN A 50 50.01 -1.48 -18.30
CA GLN A 50 49.09 -0.86 -17.33
C GLN A 50 47.90 -1.76 -17.01
N ALA A 51 47.34 -2.46 -18.02
CA ALA A 51 46.25 -3.42 -17.82
C ALA A 51 46.64 -4.54 -16.84
N ALA A 52 47.91 -4.94 -16.82
CA ALA A 52 48.44 -5.96 -15.94
C ALA A 52 49.04 -5.42 -14.63
N ARG A 53 48.88 -4.12 -14.28
CA ARG A 53 49.43 -3.56 -13.02
C ARG A 53 48.57 -3.81 -11.78
N GLY A 54 47.26 -3.88 -11.95
CA GLY A 54 46.31 -4.01 -10.82
C GLY A 54 45.91 -2.69 -10.17
N ASP A 55 46.31 -1.54 -10.72
CA ASP A 55 45.95 -0.21 -10.19
C ASP A 55 44.51 0.19 -10.56
N ARG A 56 44.03 -0.25 -11.73
CA ARG A 56 42.69 0.03 -12.25
C ARG A 56 42.22 -1.09 -13.17
N LEU A 57 40.90 -1.30 -13.25
CA LEU A 57 40.35 -2.26 -14.21
C LEU A 57 40.57 -1.74 -15.64
N PRO A 58 41.22 -2.51 -16.54
CA PRO A 58 41.35 -2.11 -17.94
C PRO A 58 39.99 -2.13 -18.65
N SER A 59 39.85 -1.33 -19.72
CA SER A 59 38.65 -1.40 -20.57
C SER A 59 38.46 -2.80 -21.16
N LEU A 60 37.21 -3.18 -21.43
CA LEU A 60 36.89 -4.47 -22.03
C LEU A 60 37.66 -4.71 -23.35
N ALA A 61 37.77 -3.67 -24.19
CA ALA A 61 38.50 -3.75 -25.46
C ALA A 61 39.99 -4.09 -25.27
N VAL A 62 40.65 -3.50 -24.26
CA VAL A 62 42.05 -3.80 -23.93
C VAL A 62 42.19 -5.20 -23.33
N THR A 63 41.25 -5.62 -22.48
CA THR A 63 41.21 -6.97 -21.90
C THR A 63 41.11 -8.03 -23.00
N LEU A 64 40.14 -7.91 -23.91
CA LEU A 64 39.92 -8.90 -24.96
C LEU A 64 41.11 -8.99 -25.92
N ALA A 65 41.71 -7.86 -26.28
CA ALA A 65 42.91 -7.84 -27.12
C ALA A 65 44.13 -8.48 -26.43
N TYR A 66 44.30 -8.25 -25.12
CA TYR A 66 45.33 -8.90 -24.31
C TYR A 66 45.12 -10.43 -24.25
N VAL A 67 43.88 -10.87 -24.04
CA VAL A 67 43.49 -12.28 -23.95
C VAL A 67 43.70 -12.98 -25.29
N ARG A 68 43.24 -12.39 -26.39
CA ARG A 68 43.42 -12.89 -27.75
C ARG A 68 44.90 -13.04 -28.11
N ALA A 69 45.72 -12.04 -27.78
CA ALA A 69 47.17 -12.07 -28.03
C ALA A 69 47.92 -13.15 -27.23
N CYS A 70 47.33 -13.61 -26.12
CA CYS A 70 47.80 -14.72 -25.30
C CYS A 70 47.12 -16.06 -25.61
N GLY A 71 46.21 -16.13 -26.60
CA GLY A 71 45.48 -17.34 -26.95
C GLY A 71 44.45 -17.81 -25.90
N GLY A 72 43.94 -16.90 -25.07
CA GLY A 72 42.90 -17.22 -24.08
C GLY A 72 41.47 -17.13 -24.64
N ASP A 73 40.52 -17.69 -23.89
CA ASP A 73 39.08 -17.64 -24.23
C ASP A 73 38.48 -16.24 -23.98
N GLU A 74 38.15 -15.53 -25.06
CA GLU A 74 37.54 -14.20 -25.01
C GLU A 74 36.18 -14.18 -24.30
N THR A 75 35.38 -15.24 -24.44
CA THR A 75 34.01 -15.29 -23.88
C THR A 75 34.06 -15.40 -22.36
N GLY A 76 34.88 -16.32 -21.83
CA GLY A 76 35.09 -16.47 -20.39
C GLY A 76 35.76 -15.26 -19.74
N TRP A 77 36.60 -14.52 -20.48
CA TRP A 77 37.20 -13.27 -19.98
C TRP A 77 36.25 -12.07 -20.04
N MET A 78 35.33 -12.02 -21.01
CA MET A 78 34.24 -11.03 -21.04
C MET A 78 33.30 -11.18 -19.84
N ALA A 79 32.94 -12.43 -19.49
CA ALA A 79 32.12 -12.73 -18.32
C ALA A 79 32.83 -12.34 -17.01
N ARG A 80 34.12 -12.65 -16.88
CA ARG A 80 34.94 -12.24 -15.72
C ARG A 80 35.04 -10.73 -15.58
N TRP A 81 35.29 -10.01 -16.67
CA TRP A 81 35.34 -8.55 -16.67
C TRP A 81 34.00 -7.95 -16.22
N SER A 82 32.89 -8.47 -16.74
CA SER A 82 31.53 -8.03 -16.37
C SER A 82 31.20 -8.32 -14.89
N SER A 83 31.72 -9.41 -14.33
CA SER A 83 31.62 -9.72 -12.91
C SER A 83 32.34 -8.69 -12.04
N VAL A 84 33.60 -8.37 -12.37
CA VAL A 84 34.39 -7.38 -11.62
C VAL A 84 33.77 -5.99 -11.73
N MET A 85 33.28 -5.59 -12.91
CA MET A 85 32.56 -4.33 -13.08
C MET A 85 31.30 -4.23 -12.22
N ARG A 86 30.52 -5.31 -12.09
CA ARG A 86 29.34 -5.33 -11.20
C ARG A 86 29.73 -5.15 -9.73
N VAL A 87 30.81 -5.79 -9.28
CA VAL A 87 31.30 -5.63 -7.90
C VAL A 87 31.75 -4.19 -7.67
N LEU A 88 32.54 -3.61 -8.58
CA LEU A 88 32.99 -2.23 -8.48
C LEU A 88 31.82 -1.22 -8.53
N ALA A 89 30.81 -1.48 -9.36
CA ALA A 89 29.60 -0.67 -9.42
C ALA A 89 28.81 -0.72 -8.10
N ALA A 90 28.64 -1.91 -7.52
CA ALA A 90 27.97 -2.08 -6.23
C ALA A 90 28.72 -1.39 -5.07
N ASP A 91 30.05 -1.40 -5.09
CA ASP A 91 30.89 -0.78 -4.05
C ASP A 91 30.89 0.76 -4.16
N THR A 92 30.92 1.27 -5.40
CA THR A 92 30.78 2.72 -5.69
C THR A 92 29.42 3.22 -5.21
N ASP A 93 28.36 2.48 -5.54
CA ASP A 93 26.97 2.80 -5.20
C ASP A 93 26.67 2.70 -3.69
N ALA A 94 27.43 1.88 -2.96
CA ALA A 94 27.38 1.83 -1.49
C ALA A 94 28.12 3.01 -0.82
N SER A 95 29.23 3.47 -1.41
CA SER A 95 30.01 4.60 -0.88
C SER A 95 29.36 5.96 -1.13
N THR A 96 28.71 6.16 -2.29
CA THR A 96 27.95 7.38 -2.59
C THR A 96 26.63 7.46 -1.83
N ARG A 97 25.94 6.34 -1.60
CA ARG A 97 24.74 6.28 -0.74
C ARG A 97 25.05 6.62 0.72
N ARG A 98 26.23 6.24 1.23
CA ARG A 98 26.70 6.61 2.58
C ARG A 98 26.96 8.11 2.76
N ALA A 99 27.09 8.88 1.68
CA ALA A 99 27.32 10.33 1.70
C ALA A 99 26.10 11.15 1.24
N ALA A 100 25.00 10.49 0.86
CA ALA A 100 23.78 11.17 0.42
C ALA A 100 23.00 11.69 1.65
N PRO A 101 22.59 12.97 1.67
CA PRO A 101 21.82 13.54 2.78
C PRO A 101 20.42 12.94 2.91
N TYR A 102 19.90 12.32 1.86
CA TYR A 102 18.57 11.71 1.82
C TYR A 102 18.67 10.24 1.45
N PRO A 103 18.46 9.32 2.41
CA PRO A 103 18.55 7.87 2.17
C PRO A 103 17.33 7.30 1.43
N GLY A 104 16.39 8.15 0.99
CA GLY A 104 15.18 7.76 0.28
C GLY A 104 14.11 7.18 1.20
N GLY A 105 13.22 6.36 0.63
CA GLY A 105 12.08 5.80 1.37
C GLY A 105 12.43 4.75 2.44
N ALA A 106 13.69 4.33 2.57
CA ALA A 106 14.10 3.36 3.59
C ALA A 106 13.99 3.94 5.02
N SER A 107 13.71 3.08 5.99
CA SER A 107 13.77 3.47 7.41
C SER A 107 15.20 3.82 7.78
N LEU A 108 15.38 4.89 8.56
CA LEU A 108 16.68 5.29 9.10
C LEU A 108 17.14 4.28 10.16
N ASP A 109 18.44 4.04 10.26
CA ASP A 109 19.04 3.18 11.29
C ASP A 109 19.74 4.00 12.40
N ALA A 110 20.29 3.34 13.41
CA ALA A 110 20.98 3.99 14.55
C ALA A 110 22.12 4.93 14.13
N GLY A 111 22.80 4.64 13.01
CA GLY A 111 23.86 5.49 12.47
C GLY A 111 23.35 6.78 11.81
N ASP A 112 22.07 6.86 11.51
CA ASP A 112 21.48 7.93 10.69
C ASP A 112 20.84 9.04 11.54
N GLY A 113 21.05 9.04 12.86
CA GLY A 113 20.51 10.08 13.75
C GLY A 113 20.93 11.50 13.35
N ALA A 114 22.07 11.64 12.66
CA ALA A 114 22.56 12.93 12.16
C ALA A 114 21.72 13.53 11.02
N VAL A 115 20.85 12.72 10.38
CA VAL A 115 19.95 13.15 9.30
C VAL A 115 18.46 13.14 9.71
N LEU A 116 18.15 12.77 10.96
CA LEU A 116 16.78 12.83 11.51
C LEU A 116 16.47 14.24 12.03
N PHE A 117 15.76 15.05 11.23
CA PHE A 117 15.30 16.38 11.63
C PHE A 117 13.77 16.47 11.68
N GLY A 118 13.25 17.53 12.30
CA GLY A 118 11.82 17.75 12.46
C GLY A 118 11.13 16.82 13.46
N ARG A 119 11.86 15.94 14.18
CA ARG A 119 11.31 15.04 15.20
C ARG A 119 11.86 15.28 16.60
N ALA A 120 12.61 16.36 16.83
CA ALA A 120 13.26 16.61 18.11
C ALA A 120 12.28 16.59 19.32
N PRO A 121 11.11 17.27 19.29
CA PRO A 121 10.16 17.21 20.40
C PRO A 121 9.66 15.79 20.68
N LEU A 122 9.34 15.05 19.62
CA LEU A 122 8.83 13.68 19.72
C LEU A 122 9.90 12.70 20.24
N VAL A 123 11.16 12.89 19.84
CA VAL A 123 12.30 12.12 20.37
C VAL A 123 12.51 12.41 21.85
N CYS A 124 12.47 13.67 22.28
CA CYS A 124 12.57 14.05 23.69
C CYS A 124 11.47 13.40 24.52
N GLU A 125 10.22 13.43 24.05
CA GLU A 125 9.10 12.79 24.73
C GLU A 125 9.25 11.27 24.80
N LEU A 126 9.70 10.63 23.71
CA LEU A 126 9.96 9.19 23.70
C LEU A 126 11.07 8.82 24.71
N LEU A 127 12.15 9.59 24.76
CA LEU A 127 13.24 9.37 25.73
C LEU A 127 12.74 9.49 27.17
N ARG A 128 11.92 10.50 27.46
CA ARG A 128 11.28 10.69 28.77
C ARG A 128 10.42 9.48 29.16
N LEU A 129 9.56 9.02 28.25
CA LEU A 129 8.70 7.85 28.47
C LEU A 129 9.51 6.56 28.71
N VAL A 130 10.61 6.37 27.98
CA VAL A 130 11.50 5.20 28.15
C VAL A 130 12.28 5.26 29.46
N ASP A 131 12.51 6.44 30.02
CA ASP A 131 13.14 6.58 31.33
C ASP A 131 12.15 6.29 32.47
N GLU A 132 10.90 6.75 32.33
CA GLU A 132 9.85 6.61 33.35
C GLU A 132 9.14 5.24 33.33
N HIS A 133 9.12 4.55 32.18
CA HIS A 133 8.35 3.33 31.99
C HIS A 133 9.21 2.18 31.42
N THR A 134 8.98 0.96 31.92
CA THR A 134 9.67 -0.24 31.44
C THR A 134 9.07 -0.84 30.17
N LEU A 135 7.85 -0.44 29.79
CA LEU A 135 7.17 -0.96 28.60
C LEU A 135 6.37 0.15 27.90
N VAL A 136 6.90 0.62 26.76
CA VAL A 136 6.33 1.72 25.97
C VAL A 136 5.91 1.22 24.60
N ALA A 137 4.70 1.57 24.16
CA ALA A 137 4.28 1.34 22.78
C ALA A 137 4.31 2.64 21.96
N VAL A 138 4.99 2.61 20.82
CA VAL A 138 5.03 3.70 19.84
C VAL A 138 4.20 3.29 18.64
N SER A 139 3.20 4.09 18.30
CA SER A 139 2.23 3.79 17.26
C SER A 139 2.14 4.88 16.20
N GLY A 140 1.84 4.51 14.97
CA GLY A 140 1.59 5.48 13.90
C GLY A 140 1.10 4.83 12.61
N PRO A 141 0.54 5.61 11.66
CA PRO A 141 0.18 5.11 10.34
C PRO A 141 1.40 4.56 9.59
N SER A 142 1.18 3.65 8.64
CA SER A 142 2.22 3.17 7.73
C SER A 142 2.91 4.34 7.03
N GLY A 143 4.25 4.40 7.12
CA GLY A 143 5.04 5.48 6.50
C GLY A 143 5.16 6.77 7.31
N SER A 144 4.60 6.84 8.53
CA SER A 144 4.74 8.00 9.43
C SER A 144 6.14 8.19 10.04
N GLY A 145 7.00 7.18 9.91
CA GLY A 145 8.38 7.19 10.40
C GLY A 145 8.59 6.55 11.76
N VAL A 146 7.68 5.70 12.26
CA VAL A 146 7.83 4.97 13.55
C VAL A 146 9.19 4.24 13.62
N SER A 147 9.52 3.41 12.63
CA SER A 147 10.79 2.68 12.62
C SER A 147 12.01 3.61 12.60
N SER A 148 11.96 4.72 11.85
CA SER A 148 13.03 5.73 11.85
C SER A 148 13.15 6.45 13.20
N LEU A 149 12.03 6.75 13.87
CA LEU A 149 12.01 7.35 15.21
C LEU A 149 12.64 6.40 16.23
N LEU A 150 12.29 5.12 16.18
CA LEU A 150 12.83 4.10 17.07
C LEU A 150 14.31 3.86 16.84
N ARG A 151 14.76 3.76 15.59
CA ARG A 151 16.15 3.39 15.27
C ARG A 151 17.08 4.58 15.29
N ALA A 152 16.76 5.67 14.60
CA ALA A 152 17.62 6.84 14.47
C ALA A 152 17.38 7.92 15.54
N GLY A 153 16.21 7.94 16.18
CA GLY A 153 15.88 8.88 17.26
C GLY A 153 16.20 8.32 18.65
N LEU A 154 15.55 7.20 19.00
CA LEU A 154 15.66 6.60 20.33
C LEU A 154 17.03 5.96 20.58
N LEU A 155 17.54 5.10 19.67
CA LEU A 155 18.78 4.35 19.97
C LEU A 155 19.98 5.26 20.25
N PRO A 156 20.25 6.31 19.47
CA PRO A 156 21.37 7.22 19.75
C PRO A 156 21.14 8.08 21.00
N GLY A 157 19.87 8.41 21.31
CA GLY A 157 19.51 9.33 22.40
C GLY A 157 19.49 8.69 23.80
N THR A 158 19.32 7.37 23.91
CA THR A 158 19.17 6.70 25.22
C THR A 158 20.49 6.47 25.95
N GLY A 159 21.60 6.34 25.22
CA GLY A 159 22.87 5.85 25.78
C GLY A 159 22.76 4.44 26.40
N LEU A 160 21.69 3.69 26.08
CA LEU A 160 21.46 2.32 26.50
C LEU A 160 22.02 1.35 25.46
N ARG A 161 22.38 0.15 25.89
CA ARG A 161 22.73 -0.93 24.98
C ARG A 161 21.44 -1.51 24.40
N ALA A 162 21.13 -1.10 23.18
CA ALA A 162 19.91 -1.51 22.51
C ALA A 162 20.06 -2.82 21.73
N VAL A 163 19.02 -3.66 21.80
CA VAL A 163 18.81 -4.79 20.91
C VAL A 163 17.51 -4.56 20.15
N VAL A 164 17.58 -4.61 18.82
CA VAL A 164 16.41 -4.45 17.94
C VAL A 164 15.98 -5.83 17.43
N LEU A 165 14.70 -6.15 17.61
CA LEU A 165 14.03 -7.30 17.02
C LEU A 165 12.98 -6.80 16.02
N THR A 166 12.91 -7.43 14.86
CA THR A 166 11.85 -7.17 13.87
C THR A 166 11.14 -8.48 13.56
N PRO A 167 9.96 -8.73 14.17
CA PRO A 167 9.21 -9.93 13.90
C PRO A 167 8.88 -10.09 12.42
N GLY A 168 9.00 -11.31 11.90
CA GLY A 168 8.80 -11.64 10.49
C GLY A 168 10.08 -11.62 9.63
N THR A 169 11.16 -10.97 10.07
CA THR A 169 12.53 -11.36 9.67
C THR A 169 13.10 -12.41 10.62
N VAL A 170 12.66 -12.35 11.88
CA VAL A 170 12.97 -13.32 12.93
C VAL A 170 11.64 -13.97 13.36
N PRO A 171 11.56 -15.31 13.44
CA PRO A 171 10.36 -16.01 13.91
C PRO A 171 9.99 -15.58 15.35
N PRO A 172 8.69 -15.52 15.71
CA PRO A 172 8.26 -15.09 17.05
C PRO A 172 8.89 -15.92 18.18
N ARG A 173 9.02 -17.24 18.00
CA ARG A 173 9.69 -18.13 18.96
C ARG A 173 11.16 -17.77 19.20
N GLU A 174 11.88 -17.39 18.16
CA GLU A 174 13.27 -16.94 18.29
C GLU A 174 13.34 -15.56 18.96
N CYS A 175 12.43 -14.65 18.64
CA CYS A 175 12.30 -13.37 19.37
C CYS A 175 12.05 -13.61 20.87
N ALA A 176 11.20 -14.57 21.23
CA ALA A 176 10.92 -14.93 22.62
C ALA A 176 12.16 -15.46 23.32
N ALA A 177 12.88 -16.39 22.69
CA ALA A 177 14.13 -16.94 23.22
C ALA A 177 15.21 -15.86 23.43
N ARG A 178 15.39 -14.96 22.45
CA ARG A 178 16.33 -13.83 22.56
C ARG A 178 15.93 -12.87 23.68
N THR A 179 14.63 -12.58 23.82
CA THR A 179 14.10 -11.74 24.90
C THR A 179 14.41 -12.35 26.26
N ARG A 180 14.10 -13.63 26.48
CA ARG A 180 14.41 -14.34 27.74
C ARG A 180 15.92 -14.34 28.05
N ALA A 181 16.76 -14.55 27.04
CA ALA A 181 18.20 -14.51 27.21
C ALA A 181 18.71 -13.12 27.63
N LEU A 182 18.13 -12.04 27.09
CA LEU A 182 18.45 -10.67 27.50
C LEU A 182 17.99 -10.39 28.93
N THR A 183 16.78 -10.83 29.30
CA THR A 183 16.23 -10.68 30.64
C THR A 183 17.13 -11.33 31.70
N SER A 184 17.60 -12.56 31.45
CA SER A 184 18.50 -13.28 32.38
C SER A 184 19.84 -12.57 32.58
N ARG A 185 20.29 -11.78 31.59
CA ARG A 185 21.56 -11.04 31.63
C ARG A 185 21.42 -9.62 32.17
N ARG A 186 20.22 -9.18 32.57
CA ARG A 186 20.02 -7.84 33.14
C ARG A 186 20.92 -7.56 34.35
N GLY A 187 21.16 -8.57 35.19
CA GLY A 187 22.06 -8.43 36.34
C GLY A 187 23.50 -8.08 35.95
N GLU A 188 23.91 -8.42 34.72
CA GLU A 188 25.23 -8.09 34.16
C GLU A 188 25.24 -6.68 33.53
N ASP A 189 24.11 -6.22 33.01
CA ASP A 189 23.98 -4.95 32.28
C ASP A 189 22.66 -4.24 32.60
N PRO A 190 22.64 -3.28 33.55
CA PRO A 190 21.44 -2.53 33.90
C PRO A 190 21.00 -1.53 32.81
N ARG A 191 21.79 -1.37 31.73
CA ARG A 191 21.56 -0.39 30.67
C ARG A 191 20.93 -1.01 29.42
N LEU A 192 20.18 -2.10 29.57
CA LEU A 192 19.63 -2.84 28.44
C LEU A 192 18.29 -2.27 27.96
N LEU A 193 18.19 -2.03 26.65
CA LEU A 193 16.97 -1.61 25.95
C LEU A 193 16.61 -2.64 24.90
N LEU A 194 15.37 -3.13 24.92
CA LEU A 194 14.82 -3.99 23.88
C LEU A 194 13.84 -3.19 23.02
N VAL A 195 14.11 -3.10 21.72
CA VAL A 195 13.18 -2.51 20.76
C VAL A 195 12.60 -3.62 19.90
N VAL A 196 11.28 -3.75 19.86
CA VAL A 196 10.57 -4.65 18.95
C VAL A 196 9.84 -3.81 17.91
N ASP A 197 10.44 -3.67 16.73
CA ASP A 197 9.93 -2.88 15.62
C ASP A 197 9.04 -3.75 14.71
N GLN A 198 7.97 -3.19 14.14
CA GLN A 198 6.95 -3.93 13.37
C GLN A 198 6.24 -5.04 14.18
N PHE A 199 5.89 -4.77 15.44
CA PHE A 199 5.23 -5.74 16.32
C PHE A 199 3.87 -6.21 15.79
N GLU A 200 3.19 -5.39 14.97
CA GLU A 200 1.94 -5.77 14.31
C GLU A 200 2.06 -7.05 13.47
N ARG A 201 3.25 -7.42 13.01
CA ARG A 201 3.47 -8.65 12.25
C ARG A 201 3.24 -9.90 13.09
N VAL A 202 3.43 -9.81 14.41
CA VAL A 202 3.08 -10.88 15.35
C VAL A 202 1.58 -10.93 15.57
N LEU A 203 0.93 -9.76 15.61
CA LEU A 203 -0.49 -9.63 15.90
C LEU A 203 -1.38 -10.03 14.71
N ALA A 204 -0.93 -9.73 13.49
CA ALA A 204 -1.64 -9.98 12.24
C ALA A 204 -1.33 -11.34 11.59
N GLY A 205 -0.30 -12.05 12.05
CA GLY A 205 0.17 -13.28 11.40
C GLY A 205 -0.78 -14.47 11.59
N GLN A 206 -0.90 -15.31 10.55
CA GLN A 206 -1.40 -16.70 10.63
C GLN A 206 -0.39 -17.63 11.35
N GLY A 207 0.45 -17.07 12.22
CA GLY A 207 1.46 -17.81 12.96
C GLY A 207 0.85 -18.61 14.10
N ASP A 208 1.62 -19.54 14.65
CA ASP A 208 1.18 -20.35 15.78
C ASP A 208 0.79 -19.45 16.98
N PRO A 209 -0.46 -19.49 17.45
CA PRO A 209 -0.91 -18.74 18.62
C PRO A 209 -0.05 -19.02 19.87
N ALA A 210 0.54 -20.21 19.99
CA ALA A 210 1.44 -20.55 21.08
C ALA A 210 2.74 -19.73 21.01
N GLU A 211 3.35 -19.61 19.83
CA GLU A 211 4.58 -18.81 19.65
C GLU A 211 4.34 -17.32 19.91
N ARG A 212 3.16 -16.81 19.52
CA ARG A 212 2.73 -15.44 19.86
C ARG A 212 2.61 -15.27 21.38
N GLY A 213 1.92 -16.18 22.05
CA GLY A 213 1.76 -16.17 23.51
C GLY A 213 3.11 -16.23 24.23
N GLU A 214 4.04 -17.04 23.75
CA GLU A 214 5.41 -17.13 24.28
C GLU A 214 6.19 -15.82 24.19
N LEU A 215 6.12 -15.13 23.05
CA LEU A 215 6.78 -13.84 22.87
C LEU A 215 6.15 -12.76 23.75
N VAL A 216 4.82 -12.68 23.79
CA VAL A 216 4.10 -11.72 24.63
C VAL A 216 4.46 -11.92 26.11
N ALA A 217 4.48 -13.17 26.59
CA ALA A 217 4.90 -13.49 27.95
C ALA A 217 6.35 -13.04 28.20
N ALA A 218 7.27 -13.37 27.30
CA ALA A 218 8.68 -12.97 27.43
C ALA A 218 8.88 -11.45 27.50
N LEU A 219 8.10 -10.67 26.73
CA LEU A 219 8.15 -9.20 26.76
C LEU A 219 7.64 -8.64 28.09
N ARG A 220 6.54 -9.18 28.63
CA ARG A 220 6.01 -8.77 29.94
C ARG A 220 6.99 -9.14 31.05
N ASP A 221 7.56 -10.34 31.02
CA ASP A 221 8.54 -10.80 32.00
C ASP A 221 9.81 -9.92 31.96
N ALA A 222 10.28 -9.53 30.77
CA ALA A 222 11.40 -8.61 30.62
C ALA A 222 11.10 -7.24 31.26
N ALA A 223 9.91 -6.68 31.00
CA ALA A 223 9.50 -5.40 31.56
C ALA A 223 9.32 -5.44 33.09
N GLN A 224 8.76 -6.52 33.64
CA GLN A 224 8.62 -6.75 35.09
C GLN A 224 9.98 -6.95 35.76
N ALA A 225 10.86 -7.69 35.09
CA ALA A 225 12.25 -7.80 35.44
C ALA A 225 13.01 -6.51 35.14
N GLY A 226 12.37 -5.38 34.80
CA GLY A 226 12.95 -4.04 34.71
C GLY A 226 13.92 -3.79 33.55
N VAL A 227 13.85 -4.61 32.49
CA VAL A 227 14.39 -4.28 31.17
C VAL A 227 13.46 -3.25 30.52
N ARG A 228 14.02 -2.22 29.89
CA ARG A 228 13.22 -1.26 29.11
C ARG A 228 12.84 -1.87 27.77
N VAL A 229 11.56 -1.95 27.48
CA VAL A 229 11.00 -2.54 26.26
C VAL A 229 10.21 -1.48 25.50
N VAL A 230 10.50 -1.30 24.21
CA VAL A 230 9.78 -0.39 23.33
C VAL A 230 9.22 -1.15 22.14
N LEU A 231 7.92 -1.06 21.94
CA LEU A 231 7.21 -1.72 20.84
C LEU A 231 6.86 -0.70 19.77
N GLY A 232 7.38 -0.87 18.56
CA GLY A 232 6.90 -0.18 17.37
C GLY A 232 5.75 -0.95 16.75
N VAL A 233 4.58 -0.33 16.69
CA VAL A 233 3.37 -0.96 16.16
C VAL A 233 2.67 -0.02 15.18
N ARG A 234 2.04 -0.56 14.14
CA ARG A 234 1.12 0.25 13.34
C ARG A 234 -0.13 0.64 14.14
N ALA A 235 -0.72 1.79 13.80
CA ALA A 235 -1.91 2.30 14.48
C ALA A 235 -3.04 1.25 14.58
N ASP A 236 -3.32 0.50 13.50
CA ASP A 236 -4.34 -0.56 13.43
C ASP A 236 -4.12 -1.76 14.32
N ALA A 237 -2.88 -2.03 14.70
CA ALA A 237 -2.56 -3.11 15.60
C ALA A 237 -2.39 -2.62 17.05
N LEU A 238 -2.59 -1.33 17.35
CA LEU A 238 -2.42 -0.79 18.70
C LEU A 238 -3.43 -1.40 19.69
N ALA A 239 -4.70 -1.56 19.30
CA ALA A 239 -5.71 -2.15 20.16
C ALA A 239 -5.34 -3.59 20.57
N GLY A 240 -4.89 -4.41 19.61
CA GLY A 240 -4.38 -5.76 19.88
C GLY A 240 -3.13 -5.75 20.77
N CYS A 241 -2.20 -4.81 20.52
CA CYS A 241 -1.02 -4.64 21.36
C CYS A 241 -1.38 -4.27 22.81
N VAL A 242 -2.38 -3.41 23.01
CA VAL A 242 -2.84 -3.03 24.36
C VAL A 242 -3.52 -4.20 25.06
N ALA A 243 -4.38 -4.92 24.35
CA ALA A 243 -5.08 -6.08 24.91
C ALA A 243 -4.11 -7.19 25.34
N GLU A 244 -3.06 -7.44 24.58
CA GLU A 244 -2.15 -8.56 24.85
C GLU A 244 -0.91 -8.18 25.64
N VAL A 245 -0.30 -7.02 25.41
CA VAL A 245 0.98 -6.67 26.03
C VAL A 245 0.79 -5.70 27.21
N ALA A 246 -0.31 -4.93 27.21
CA ALA A 246 -0.65 -3.93 28.23
C ALA A 246 0.53 -2.98 28.54
N PRO A 247 1.00 -2.19 27.55
CA PRO A 247 2.09 -1.25 27.75
C PRO A 247 1.70 -0.18 28.78
N SER A 248 2.64 0.19 29.64
CA SER A 248 2.40 1.16 30.72
C SER A 248 2.42 2.61 30.23
N ALA A 249 3.00 2.86 29.05
CA ALA A 249 2.96 4.14 28.36
C ALA A 249 2.79 3.96 26.84
N ARG A 250 2.24 5.00 26.20
CA ARG A 250 1.95 5.00 24.75
C ARG A 250 2.35 6.34 24.15
N LEU A 251 2.97 6.31 22.98
CA LEU A 251 3.30 7.48 22.18
C LEU A 251 2.73 7.31 20.76
N ALA A 252 1.99 8.31 20.30
CA ALA A 252 1.50 8.35 18.92
C ALA A 252 2.42 9.24 18.07
N VAL A 253 2.88 8.71 16.93
CA VAL A 253 3.62 9.46 15.93
C VAL A 253 2.62 10.26 15.11
N VAL A 254 2.56 11.55 15.40
CA VAL A 254 1.70 12.50 14.69
C VAL A 254 2.34 12.97 13.37
N PRO A 255 1.53 13.46 12.41
CA PRO A 255 2.05 14.15 11.23
C PRO A 255 3.00 15.29 11.63
N MET A 256 4.04 15.51 10.82
CA MET A 256 4.94 16.65 11.04
C MET A 256 4.22 17.96 10.73
N THR A 257 4.53 18.98 11.50
CA THR A 257 4.14 20.37 11.19
C THR A 257 4.90 20.89 9.95
N PRO A 258 4.43 21.95 9.29
CA PRO A 258 5.14 22.57 8.17
C PRO A 258 6.58 22.97 8.51
N ASP A 259 6.83 23.47 9.72
CA ASP A 259 8.17 23.85 10.19
C ASP A 259 9.07 22.62 10.39
N GLU A 260 8.53 21.55 10.99
CA GLU A 260 9.24 20.28 11.14
C GLU A 260 9.59 19.65 9.77
N LEU A 261 8.66 19.71 8.80
CA LEU A 261 8.91 19.29 7.43
C LEU A 261 10.00 20.14 6.77
N GLY A 262 9.95 21.46 6.93
CA GLY A 262 10.97 22.38 6.44
C GLY A 262 12.35 22.06 6.98
N ALA A 263 12.46 21.73 8.27
CA ALA A 263 13.69 21.27 8.89
C ALA A 263 14.16 19.92 8.31
N ALA A 264 13.24 18.95 8.19
CA ALA A 264 13.50 17.63 7.60
C ALA A 264 13.96 17.71 6.13
N ILE A 265 13.52 18.72 5.39
CA ILE A 265 13.91 18.98 4.02
C ILE A 265 15.26 19.69 3.94
N THR A 266 15.52 20.72 4.73
CA THR A 266 16.68 21.60 4.49
C THR A 266 17.93 21.21 5.27
N GLN A 267 17.77 20.69 6.48
CA GLN A 267 18.88 20.45 7.41
C GLN A 267 19.78 19.27 7.02
N PRO A 268 19.28 18.13 6.49
CA PRO A 268 20.15 17.06 6.00
C PRO A 268 21.11 17.53 4.90
N ALA A 269 20.60 18.25 3.89
CA ALA A 269 21.44 18.81 2.84
C ALA A 269 22.50 19.76 3.40
N ALA A 270 22.09 20.70 4.26
CA ALA A 270 23.00 21.69 4.83
C ALA A 270 24.17 21.03 5.59
N ARG A 271 23.90 19.98 6.39
CA ARG A 271 24.94 19.23 7.10
C ARG A 271 25.92 18.52 6.17
N SER A 272 25.45 18.09 5.00
CA SER A 272 26.28 17.42 3.99
C SER A 272 26.88 18.39 2.96
N GLY A 273 26.82 19.71 3.19
CA GLY A 273 27.38 20.73 2.30
C GLY A 273 26.57 21.01 1.03
N TYR A 274 25.30 20.61 1.02
CA TYR A 274 24.33 20.88 -0.05
C TYR A 274 23.32 21.95 0.37
N HIS A 275 22.66 22.56 -0.61
CA HIS A 275 21.60 23.54 -0.38
C HIS A 275 20.31 23.13 -1.08
N VAL A 276 19.18 23.31 -0.41
CA VAL A 276 17.84 23.14 -1.00
C VAL A 276 17.27 24.52 -1.25
N GLU A 277 16.90 24.80 -2.50
CA GLU A 277 16.26 26.06 -2.85
C GLU A 277 14.98 26.28 -2.03
N THR A 278 14.77 27.49 -1.52
CA THR A 278 13.58 27.82 -0.70
C THR A 278 12.29 27.50 -1.43
N ALA A 279 12.22 27.77 -2.75
CA ALA A 279 11.06 27.46 -3.56
C ALA A 279 10.77 25.95 -3.63
N LEU A 280 11.81 25.12 -3.72
CA LEU A 280 11.68 23.65 -3.66
C LEU A 280 11.21 23.19 -2.28
N ALA A 281 11.78 23.74 -1.20
CA ALA A 281 11.35 23.40 0.16
C ALA A 281 9.87 23.72 0.40
N VAL A 282 9.42 24.93 0.03
CA VAL A 282 8.01 25.33 0.12
C VAL A 282 7.11 24.40 -0.70
N ARG A 283 7.54 24.05 -1.92
CA ARG A 283 6.79 23.14 -2.79
C ARG A 283 6.63 21.74 -2.16
N LEU A 284 7.72 21.17 -1.65
CA LEU A 284 7.72 19.85 -1.03
C LEU A 284 6.91 19.81 0.27
N VAL A 285 6.96 20.87 1.09
CA VAL A 285 6.09 20.98 2.28
C VAL A 285 4.63 20.97 1.86
N ALA A 286 4.24 21.82 0.90
CA ALA A 286 2.86 21.91 0.43
C ALA A 286 2.34 20.59 -0.16
N GLU A 287 3.19 19.84 -0.89
CA GLU A 287 2.82 18.53 -1.43
C GLU A 287 2.78 17.42 -0.37
N THR A 288 3.38 17.62 0.81
CA THR A 288 3.46 16.59 1.87
C THR A 288 2.41 16.77 2.95
N VAL A 289 2.04 18.02 3.27
CA VAL A 289 1.06 18.35 4.30
C VAL A 289 -0.29 17.71 3.96
N ASP A 290 -0.98 17.19 4.98
CA ASP A 290 -2.29 16.52 4.87
C ASP A 290 -2.33 15.30 3.92
N GLN A 291 -1.16 14.73 3.59
CA GLN A 291 -1.03 13.48 2.87
C GLN A 291 -0.72 12.32 3.85
N PRO A 292 -1.59 11.29 3.99
CA PRO A 292 -1.39 10.16 4.90
C PRO A 292 -0.06 9.43 4.71
N GLY A 293 0.42 9.32 3.47
CA GLY A 293 1.73 8.76 3.12
C GLY A 293 2.73 9.81 2.65
N GLY A 294 2.50 11.10 2.95
CA GLY A 294 3.32 12.20 2.46
C GLY A 294 4.80 12.06 2.78
N LEU A 295 5.15 11.69 4.02
CA LEU A 295 6.54 11.55 4.45
C LEU A 295 7.34 10.53 3.62
N ALA A 296 6.69 9.44 3.21
CA ALA A 296 7.33 8.44 2.38
C ALA A 296 7.67 8.98 0.98
N TRP A 297 6.73 9.69 0.37
CA TRP A 297 6.89 10.30 -0.94
C TRP A 297 7.86 11.48 -0.90
N LEU A 298 7.85 12.26 0.18
CA LEU A 298 8.84 13.30 0.45
C LEU A 298 10.25 12.74 0.45
N ALA A 299 10.49 11.65 1.19
CA ALA A 299 11.82 11.04 1.27
C ALA A 299 12.30 10.53 -0.10
N ALA A 300 11.40 9.92 -0.89
CA ALA A 300 11.70 9.50 -2.26
C ALA A 300 11.98 10.68 -3.20
N ALA A 301 11.19 11.75 -3.09
CA ALA A 301 11.35 12.98 -3.86
C ALA A 301 12.67 13.67 -3.55
N LEU A 302 13.07 13.76 -2.29
CA LEU A 302 14.34 14.35 -1.88
C LEU A 302 15.54 13.54 -2.38
N ALA A 303 15.47 12.20 -2.32
CA ALA A 303 16.51 11.35 -2.88
C ALA A 303 16.65 11.56 -4.40
N ARG A 304 15.54 11.58 -5.15
CA ARG A 304 15.57 11.85 -6.59
C ARG A 304 16.03 13.27 -6.92
N ALA A 305 15.59 14.27 -6.17
CA ALA A 305 16.04 15.65 -6.34
C ALA A 305 17.54 15.80 -6.07
N TRP A 306 18.09 15.03 -5.13
CA TRP A 306 19.53 14.99 -4.89
C TRP A 306 20.28 14.33 -6.05
N GLU A 307 19.76 13.25 -6.65
CA GLU A 307 20.36 12.64 -7.83
C GLU A 307 20.37 13.58 -9.05
N LEU A 308 19.31 14.35 -9.24
CA LEU A 308 19.14 15.31 -10.34
C LEU A 308 19.76 16.69 -10.06
N ARG A 309 20.40 16.88 -8.90
CA ARG A 309 20.95 18.17 -8.47
C ARG A 309 21.99 18.70 -9.46
N SER A 310 22.14 20.02 -9.48
CA SER A 310 23.25 20.68 -10.19
C SER A 310 24.28 21.18 -9.17
N GLY A 311 25.49 20.62 -9.21
CA GLY A 311 26.54 20.93 -8.25
C GLY A 311 26.12 20.62 -6.82
N THR A 312 26.06 21.65 -5.96
CA THR A 312 25.67 21.53 -4.55
C THR A 312 24.21 21.90 -4.29
N THR A 313 23.43 22.27 -5.32
CA THR A 313 22.07 22.80 -5.14
C THR A 313 21.00 21.87 -5.68
N LEU A 314 20.02 21.55 -4.83
CA LEU A 314 18.75 20.93 -5.21
C LEU A 314 17.78 22.07 -5.56
N SER A 315 17.47 22.20 -6.86
CA SER A 315 16.63 23.30 -7.37
C SER A 315 15.22 22.84 -7.67
N LEU A 316 14.28 23.78 -7.63
CA LEU A 316 12.89 23.54 -8.04
C LEU A 316 12.83 23.12 -9.51
N ALA A 317 13.61 23.77 -10.38
CA ALA A 317 13.65 23.47 -11.81
C ALA A 317 14.08 22.01 -12.10
N ALA A 318 15.08 21.48 -11.39
CA ALA A 318 15.51 20.09 -11.55
C ALA A 318 14.44 19.11 -11.06
N TYR A 319 13.78 19.43 -9.95
CA TYR A 319 12.66 18.66 -9.41
C TYR A 319 11.47 18.59 -10.39
N GLU A 320 11.09 19.73 -10.98
CA GLU A 320 10.00 19.81 -11.96
C GLU A 320 10.34 19.10 -13.27
N THR A 321 11.59 19.21 -13.74
CA THR A 321 12.08 18.46 -14.91
C THR A 321 12.03 16.95 -14.66
N GLY A 322 12.25 16.52 -13.41
CA GLY A 322 12.08 15.12 -12.98
C GLY A 322 10.62 14.68 -12.82
N GLY A 323 9.64 15.57 -13.01
CA GLY A 323 8.21 15.30 -12.88
C GLY A 323 7.68 15.24 -11.44
N GLY A 324 8.52 15.59 -10.46
CA GLY A 324 8.17 15.67 -9.04
C GLY A 324 7.62 14.38 -8.40
N ILE A 325 6.90 14.52 -7.29
CA ILE A 325 6.23 13.40 -6.59
C ILE A 325 5.25 12.68 -7.53
N ALA A 326 4.55 13.41 -8.39
CA ALA A 326 3.57 12.83 -9.32
C ALA A 326 4.20 11.77 -10.24
N ALA A 327 5.38 12.05 -10.81
CA ALA A 327 6.09 11.08 -11.65
C ALA A 327 6.58 9.86 -10.84
N LEU A 328 7.09 10.06 -9.62
CA LEU A 328 7.53 8.96 -8.75
C LEU A 328 6.38 8.03 -8.34
N VAL A 329 5.23 8.62 -8.02
CA VAL A 329 4.00 7.89 -7.71
C VAL A 329 3.51 7.12 -8.93
N ALA A 330 3.46 7.75 -10.11
CA ALA A 330 3.01 7.12 -11.33
C ALA A 330 3.91 5.93 -11.73
N GLU A 331 5.23 6.09 -11.64
CA GLU A 331 6.21 5.03 -11.91
C GLU A 331 5.99 3.85 -10.95
N THR A 332 5.88 4.13 -9.66
CA THR A 332 5.68 3.11 -8.63
C THR A 332 4.34 2.39 -8.81
N ALA A 333 3.26 3.14 -9.05
CA ALA A 333 1.93 2.59 -9.26
C ALA A 333 1.85 1.68 -10.48
N GLU A 334 2.38 2.11 -11.62
CA GLU A 334 2.40 1.30 -12.84
C GLU A 334 3.25 0.04 -12.67
N ASN A 335 4.42 0.14 -12.01
CA ASN A 335 5.29 -1.02 -11.74
C ASN A 335 4.64 -2.01 -10.78
N THR A 336 4.04 -1.55 -9.69
CA THR A 336 3.32 -2.38 -8.72
C THR A 336 2.15 -3.10 -9.39
N TYR A 337 1.36 -2.38 -10.19
CA TYR A 337 0.22 -2.95 -10.91
C TYR A 337 0.65 -3.99 -11.96
N ARG A 338 1.65 -3.68 -12.78
CA ARG A 338 2.17 -4.63 -13.80
C ARG A 338 2.81 -5.87 -13.19
N GLY A 339 3.35 -5.76 -11.96
CA GLY A 339 3.90 -6.91 -11.22
C GLY A 339 2.85 -7.87 -10.65
N MET A 340 1.56 -7.54 -10.73
CA MET A 340 0.44 -8.41 -10.32
C MET A 340 -0.06 -9.25 -11.50
N ASP A 341 -0.59 -10.44 -11.23
CA ASP A 341 -1.32 -11.23 -12.24
C ASP A 341 -2.72 -10.62 -12.52
N ALA A 342 -3.43 -11.15 -13.51
CA ALA A 342 -4.74 -10.62 -13.93
C ALA A 342 -5.80 -10.58 -12.80
N ARG A 343 -5.80 -11.58 -11.90
CA ARG A 343 -6.76 -11.64 -10.79
C ARG A 343 -6.48 -10.54 -9.77
N HIS A 344 -5.23 -10.42 -9.36
CA HIS A 344 -4.80 -9.38 -8.41
C HIS A 344 -4.88 -7.97 -9.01
N GLN A 345 -4.65 -7.82 -10.32
CA GLN A 345 -4.85 -6.57 -11.04
C GLN A 345 -6.31 -6.11 -11.02
N SER A 346 -7.26 -7.02 -11.26
CA SER A 346 -8.69 -6.69 -11.16
C SER A 346 -9.05 -6.24 -9.75
N ALA A 347 -8.64 -7.01 -8.73
CA ALA A 347 -8.87 -6.68 -7.33
C ALA A 347 -8.26 -5.32 -6.94
N ALA A 348 -7.04 -5.03 -7.39
CA ALA A 348 -6.37 -3.75 -7.16
C ALA A 348 -7.13 -2.59 -7.81
N ARG A 349 -7.59 -2.74 -9.07
CA ARG A 349 -8.39 -1.72 -9.77
C ARG A 349 -9.68 -1.43 -9.01
N ASP A 350 -10.40 -2.47 -8.60
CA ASP A 350 -11.69 -2.32 -7.93
C ASP A 350 -11.55 -1.69 -6.55
N LEU A 351 -10.50 -2.08 -5.80
CA LEU A 351 -10.10 -1.49 -4.53
C LEU A 351 -9.76 0.00 -4.70
N LEU A 352 -8.88 0.34 -5.64
CA LEU A 352 -8.45 1.73 -5.88
C LEU A 352 -9.63 2.63 -6.26
N LEU A 353 -10.51 2.17 -7.15
CA LEU A 353 -11.73 2.90 -7.51
C LEU A 353 -12.67 3.10 -6.31
N ARG A 354 -12.64 2.20 -5.32
CA ARG A 354 -13.45 2.34 -4.10
C ARG A 354 -12.91 3.39 -3.13
N LEU A 355 -11.60 3.63 -3.14
CA LEU A 355 -10.94 4.67 -2.34
C LEU A 355 -11.13 6.08 -2.93
N VAL A 356 -12.06 6.24 -3.88
CA VAL A 356 -12.36 7.51 -4.55
C VAL A 356 -13.85 7.79 -4.48
N ALA A 357 -14.18 9.03 -4.13
CA ALA A 357 -15.53 9.56 -4.20
C ALA A 357 -15.60 10.68 -5.24
N PRO A 358 -16.79 10.96 -5.80
CA PRO A 358 -17.02 12.21 -6.51
C PRO A 358 -16.87 13.38 -5.52
N GLY A 359 -15.89 14.25 -5.74
CA GLY A 359 -15.69 15.47 -4.98
C GLY A 359 -16.48 16.66 -5.54
N GLU A 360 -16.18 17.86 -5.03
CA GLU A 360 -16.81 19.10 -5.48
C GLU A 360 -16.59 19.32 -7.00
N ALA A 361 -17.61 19.84 -7.68
CA ALA A 361 -17.64 20.00 -9.13
C ALA A 361 -17.36 18.71 -9.94
N GLY A 362 -17.51 17.53 -9.31
CA GLY A 362 -17.26 16.23 -9.95
C GLY A 362 -15.78 15.91 -10.17
N VAL A 363 -14.87 16.61 -9.48
CA VAL A 363 -13.45 16.27 -9.44
C VAL A 363 -13.27 15.06 -8.50
N PRO A 364 -12.62 13.96 -8.92
CA PRO A 364 -12.37 12.82 -8.04
C PRO A 364 -11.59 13.23 -6.79
N ALA A 365 -12.08 12.82 -5.62
CA ALA A 365 -11.45 13.07 -4.33
C ALA A 365 -11.19 11.76 -3.60
N ARG A 366 -10.14 11.72 -2.77
CA ARG A 366 -9.86 10.57 -1.91
C ARG A 366 -11.03 10.32 -0.97
N ARG A 367 -11.37 9.06 -0.80
CA ARG A 367 -12.37 8.60 0.16
C ARG A 367 -11.68 7.67 1.16
N ARG A 368 -11.94 7.91 2.44
CA ARG A 368 -11.61 6.97 3.51
C ARG A 368 -12.69 5.90 3.59
N VAL A 369 -12.28 4.64 3.52
CA VAL A 369 -13.15 3.46 3.45
C VAL A 369 -12.88 2.56 4.66
N GLN A 370 -13.91 1.99 5.28
CA GLN A 370 -13.70 1.03 6.36
C GLN A 370 -13.10 -0.27 5.81
N LEU A 371 -12.20 -0.92 6.55
CA LEU A 371 -11.51 -2.13 6.10
C LEU A 371 -12.49 -3.26 5.77
N ASP A 372 -13.59 -3.36 6.53
CA ASP A 372 -14.68 -4.32 6.32
C ASP A 372 -15.50 -4.07 5.04
N GLU A 373 -15.44 -2.86 4.45
CA GLU A 373 -16.07 -2.55 3.16
C GLU A 373 -15.28 -3.12 1.97
N LEU A 374 -14.04 -3.57 2.17
CA LEU A 374 -13.16 -4.05 1.10
C LEU A 374 -13.33 -5.55 0.77
N ASP A 375 -14.24 -6.28 1.44
CA ASP A 375 -14.32 -7.75 1.32
C ASP A 375 -12.94 -8.41 1.56
N GLU A 376 -12.27 -8.04 2.66
CA GLU A 376 -10.89 -8.48 2.97
C GLU A 376 -10.72 -10.01 3.09
N ASP A 377 -11.83 -10.74 3.27
CA ASP A 377 -11.87 -12.20 3.24
C ASP A 377 -11.46 -12.79 1.87
N ASP A 378 -11.57 -12.03 0.77
CA ASP A 378 -11.06 -12.48 -0.53
C ASP A 378 -9.52 -12.42 -0.54
N PRO A 379 -8.82 -13.57 -0.71
CA PRO A 379 -7.37 -13.61 -0.75
C PRO A 379 -6.75 -12.69 -1.82
N ALA A 380 -7.46 -12.45 -2.93
CA ALA A 380 -6.97 -11.57 -3.99
C ALA A 380 -7.01 -10.10 -3.58
N VAL A 381 -8.05 -9.69 -2.87
CA VAL A 381 -8.17 -8.32 -2.35
C VAL A 381 -7.12 -8.06 -1.27
N ARG A 382 -6.99 -8.99 -0.32
CA ARG A 382 -5.96 -8.91 0.73
C ARG A 382 -4.55 -8.82 0.14
N THR A 383 -4.20 -9.68 -0.81
CA THR A 383 -2.89 -9.64 -1.47
C THR A 383 -2.67 -8.34 -2.26
N ALA A 384 -3.71 -7.83 -2.93
CA ALA A 384 -3.63 -6.55 -3.62
C ALA A 384 -3.41 -5.39 -2.64
N LEU A 385 -4.17 -5.34 -1.54
CA LEU A 385 -4.03 -4.34 -0.48
C LEU A 385 -2.64 -4.38 0.16
N GLU A 386 -2.14 -5.58 0.48
CA GLU A 386 -0.78 -5.78 1.01
C GLU A 386 0.28 -5.21 0.06
N ARG A 387 0.20 -5.52 -1.24
CA ARG A 387 1.14 -5.01 -2.25
C ARG A 387 1.05 -3.50 -2.45
N LEU A 388 -0.16 -2.93 -2.49
CA LEU A 388 -0.37 -1.47 -2.61
C LEU A 388 0.13 -0.72 -1.35
N THR A 389 -0.06 -1.30 -0.17
CA THR A 389 0.45 -0.78 1.10
C THR A 389 1.97 -0.84 1.14
N ALA A 390 2.56 -1.97 0.71
CA ALA A 390 4.02 -2.13 0.62
C ALA A 390 4.64 -1.12 -0.36
N ALA A 391 3.94 -0.83 -1.47
CA ALA A 391 4.31 0.20 -2.44
C ALA A 391 3.98 1.64 -2.00
N ARG A 392 3.37 1.83 -0.81
CA ARG A 392 3.00 3.13 -0.23
C ARG A 392 2.02 3.94 -1.09
N LEU A 393 1.20 3.25 -1.87
CA LEU A 393 0.12 3.84 -2.66
C LEU A 393 -1.16 3.98 -1.83
N VAL A 394 -1.30 3.15 -0.80
CA VAL A 394 -2.43 3.09 0.13
C VAL A 394 -1.91 3.12 1.56
N THR A 395 -2.61 3.86 2.43
CA THR A 395 -2.37 3.86 3.87
C THR A 395 -3.52 3.14 4.56
N VAL A 396 -3.17 2.21 5.45
CA VAL A 396 -4.11 1.49 6.30
C VAL A 396 -3.93 2.00 7.72
N GLY A 397 -4.92 2.78 8.19
CA GLY A 397 -5.08 3.21 9.58
C GLY A 397 -5.93 2.22 10.37
N GLU A 398 -6.42 2.62 11.55
CA GLU A 398 -6.96 1.68 12.54
C GLU A 398 -8.03 0.71 12.03
N THR A 399 -9.07 1.25 11.43
CA THR A 399 -10.13 0.48 10.78
C THR A 399 -10.36 0.97 9.35
N THR A 400 -9.49 1.83 8.83
CA THR A 400 -9.75 2.58 7.61
C THR A 400 -8.61 2.50 6.63
N VAL A 401 -8.97 2.48 5.36
CA VAL A 401 -8.07 2.47 4.22
C VAL A 401 -8.31 3.71 3.37
N GLU A 402 -7.24 4.37 2.95
CA GLU A 402 -7.31 5.53 2.06
C GLU A 402 -6.07 5.60 1.16
N LEU A 403 -6.17 6.35 0.06
CA LEU A 403 -5.00 6.60 -0.80
C LEU A 403 -3.95 7.40 -0.04
N ALA A 404 -2.70 6.97 -0.16
CA ALA A 404 -1.58 7.55 0.57
C ALA A 404 -1.27 8.99 0.13
N HIS A 405 -1.56 9.33 -1.12
CA HIS A 405 -1.24 10.64 -1.71
C HIS A 405 -2.19 11.01 -2.86
N ASP A 406 -2.56 12.30 -3.00
CA ASP A 406 -3.41 12.79 -4.11
C ASP A 406 -2.79 12.58 -5.50
N ALA A 407 -1.46 12.62 -5.58
CA ALA A 407 -0.71 12.27 -6.79
C ALA A 407 -1.03 10.88 -7.37
N VAL A 408 -1.58 9.94 -6.60
CA VAL A 408 -2.08 8.68 -7.16
C VAL A 408 -3.25 8.95 -8.10
N LEU A 409 -4.17 9.85 -7.72
CA LEU A 409 -5.34 10.24 -8.51
C LEU A 409 -4.98 11.00 -9.78
N THR A 410 -4.03 11.94 -9.66
CA THR A 410 -3.74 12.91 -10.73
C THR A 410 -2.56 12.52 -11.60
N GLY A 411 -1.57 11.81 -11.04
CA GLY A 411 -0.30 11.51 -11.70
C GLY A 411 -0.27 10.19 -12.46
N TRP A 412 -1.16 9.23 -12.17
CA TRP A 412 -1.14 7.90 -12.78
C TRP A 412 -2.12 7.77 -13.96
N PRO A 413 -1.65 7.76 -15.23
CA PRO A 413 -2.54 7.88 -16.40
C PRO A 413 -3.54 6.73 -16.53
N ARG A 414 -3.13 5.51 -16.16
CA ARG A 414 -4.01 4.33 -16.18
C ARG A 414 -5.17 4.48 -15.21
N PHE A 415 -4.91 5.00 -14.01
CA PHE A 415 -5.96 5.23 -13.02
C PHE A 415 -6.88 6.37 -13.46
N GLY A 416 -6.32 7.44 -14.03
CA GLY A 416 -7.11 8.49 -14.69
C GLY A 416 -8.09 7.94 -15.71
N ALA A 417 -7.64 7.05 -16.60
CA ALA A 417 -8.52 6.41 -17.58
C ALA A 417 -9.62 5.55 -16.93
N TRP A 418 -9.33 4.87 -15.81
CA TRP A 418 -10.36 4.15 -15.05
C TRP A 418 -11.37 5.08 -14.40
N LEU A 419 -10.92 6.21 -13.84
CA LEU A 419 -11.79 7.23 -13.23
C LEU A 419 -12.70 7.88 -14.27
N ASP A 420 -12.17 8.19 -15.45
CA ASP A 420 -12.95 8.74 -16.57
C ASP A 420 -14.04 7.76 -17.03
N GLN A 421 -13.68 6.48 -17.17
CA GLN A 421 -14.64 5.42 -17.50
C GLN A 421 -15.69 5.19 -16.40
N ALA A 422 -15.28 5.32 -15.13
CA ALA A 422 -16.14 5.04 -13.98
C ALA A 422 -16.93 6.26 -13.48
N ARG A 423 -16.82 7.44 -14.12
CA ARG A 423 -17.33 8.70 -13.57
C ARG A 423 -18.82 8.66 -13.19
N GLN A 424 -19.68 8.09 -14.04
CA GLN A 424 -21.11 7.93 -13.74
C GLN A 424 -21.34 6.86 -12.67
N SER A 425 -20.63 5.74 -12.75
CA SER A 425 -20.72 4.63 -11.79
C SER A 425 -20.24 5.01 -10.39
N LEU A 426 -19.27 5.93 -10.26
CA LEU A 426 -18.78 6.41 -8.96
C LEU A 426 -19.86 7.15 -8.17
N PHE A 427 -20.72 7.93 -8.82
CA PHE A 427 -21.87 8.57 -8.16
C PHE A 427 -22.86 7.54 -7.62
N VAL A 428 -23.22 6.56 -8.44
CA VAL A 428 -24.15 5.49 -8.04
C VAL A 428 -23.56 4.65 -6.91
N ARG A 429 -22.27 4.30 -6.99
CA ARG A 429 -21.56 3.55 -5.93
C ARG A 429 -21.47 4.34 -4.63
N SER A 430 -21.20 5.64 -4.70
CA SER A 430 -21.15 6.48 -3.49
C SER A 430 -22.49 6.47 -2.77
N GLY A 431 -23.60 6.68 -3.50
CA GLY A 431 -24.94 6.62 -2.92
C GLY A 431 -25.33 5.23 -2.42
N LEU A 432 -24.93 4.15 -3.12
CA LEU A 432 -25.19 2.78 -2.69
C LEU A 432 -24.41 2.42 -1.42
N ALA A 433 -23.16 2.85 -1.31
CA ALA A 433 -22.34 2.63 -0.11
C ALA A 433 -22.95 3.35 1.10
N GLU A 434 -23.36 4.62 0.94
CA GLU A 434 -24.02 5.39 2.00
C GLU A 434 -25.34 4.73 2.46
N ALA A 435 -26.18 4.33 1.52
CA ALA A 435 -27.45 3.66 1.82
C ALA A 435 -27.26 2.30 2.50
N SER A 436 -26.31 1.49 2.01
CA SER A 436 -26.04 0.17 2.59
C SER A 436 -25.42 0.27 3.99
N ASN A 437 -24.56 1.28 4.25
CA ASN A 437 -24.01 1.56 5.56
C ASN A 437 -25.10 2.00 6.54
N ALA A 438 -26.00 2.91 6.13
CA ALA A 438 -27.15 3.32 6.95
C ALA A 438 -28.09 2.15 7.28
N TRP A 439 -28.35 1.29 6.29
CA TRP A 439 -29.18 0.09 6.47
C TRP A 439 -28.59 -0.87 7.50
N VAL A 440 -27.28 -1.14 7.45
CA VAL A 440 -26.61 -2.00 8.43
C VAL A 440 -26.60 -1.34 9.81
N ALA A 441 -26.28 -0.04 9.90
CA ALA A 441 -26.22 0.69 11.16
C ALA A 441 -27.56 0.71 11.91
N LEU A 442 -28.68 0.73 11.17
CA LEU A 442 -30.05 0.72 11.71
C LEU A 442 -30.66 -0.68 11.80
N GLY A 443 -29.84 -1.74 11.86
CA GLY A 443 -30.32 -3.10 12.11
C GLY A 443 -31.08 -3.73 10.94
N ARG A 444 -30.75 -3.33 9.71
CA ARG A 444 -31.35 -3.80 8.45
C ARG A 444 -32.82 -3.43 8.26
N ASP A 445 -33.20 -2.20 8.62
CA ASP A 445 -34.55 -1.66 8.45
C ASP A 445 -35.04 -1.74 6.98
N PRO A 446 -36.17 -2.43 6.68
CA PRO A 446 -36.77 -2.51 5.35
C PRO A 446 -37.17 -1.17 4.70
N ASP A 447 -37.34 -0.11 5.48
CA ASP A 447 -37.73 1.21 4.95
C ASP A 447 -36.58 2.00 4.31
N LEU A 448 -35.34 1.58 4.57
CA LEU A 448 -34.13 2.16 3.96
C LEU A 448 -33.78 1.51 2.61
N LEU A 449 -34.44 0.41 2.25
CA LEU A 449 -34.17 -0.33 1.02
C LEU A 449 -34.54 0.51 -0.21
N TYR A 450 -33.76 0.38 -1.27
CA TYR A 450 -34.07 1.03 -2.55
C TYR A 450 -35.36 0.45 -3.15
N ARG A 451 -36.14 1.33 -3.77
CA ARG A 451 -37.41 0.99 -4.43
C ARG A 451 -37.54 1.75 -5.76
N GLY A 452 -38.25 1.16 -6.72
CA GLY A 452 -38.60 1.80 -7.99
C GLY A 452 -37.36 2.29 -8.76
N ALA A 453 -37.40 3.52 -9.26
CA ALA A 453 -36.34 4.08 -10.11
C ALA A 453 -34.94 4.04 -9.48
N ARG A 454 -34.81 4.25 -8.15
CA ARG A 454 -33.50 4.16 -7.45
C ARG A 454 -32.94 2.73 -7.49
N LEU A 455 -33.80 1.72 -7.33
CA LEU A 455 -33.39 0.33 -7.42
C LEU A 455 -33.02 -0.05 -8.85
N THR A 456 -33.81 0.37 -9.83
CA THR A 456 -33.52 0.12 -11.27
C THR A 456 -32.16 0.68 -11.66
N VAL A 457 -31.88 1.94 -11.35
CA VAL A 457 -30.58 2.57 -11.64
C VAL A 457 -29.44 1.83 -10.96
N ALA A 458 -29.61 1.42 -9.69
CA ALA A 458 -28.59 0.68 -8.96
C ALA A 458 -28.33 -0.72 -9.56
N LEU A 459 -29.38 -1.44 -9.97
CA LEU A 459 -29.27 -2.77 -10.59
C LEU A 459 -28.66 -2.70 -12.00
N GLU A 460 -29.00 -1.70 -12.81
CA GLU A 460 -28.40 -1.47 -14.12
C GLU A 460 -26.89 -1.24 -14.00
N HIS A 461 -26.46 -0.42 -13.04
CA HIS A 461 -25.04 -0.16 -12.80
C HIS A 461 -24.31 -1.33 -12.13
N ALA A 462 -25.03 -2.16 -11.37
CA ALA A 462 -24.49 -3.42 -10.84
C ALA A 462 -24.29 -4.47 -11.95
N GLY A 463 -25.18 -4.52 -12.94
CA GLY A 463 -25.17 -5.52 -14.03
C GLY A 463 -24.33 -5.14 -15.25
N ILE A 464 -24.15 -3.84 -15.55
CA ILE A 464 -23.43 -3.36 -16.73
C ILE A 464 -22.01 -2.93 -16.32
N GLY A 465 -21.00 -3.73 -16.68
CA GLY A 465 -19.62 -3.23 -16.79
C GLY A 465 -18.69 -3.45 -15.59
N GLY A 466 -18.92 -4.44 -14.73
CA GLY A 466 -17.90 -4.88 -13.77
C GLY A 466 -17.74 -4.01 -12.52
N SER A 467 -18.85 -3.45 -12.01
CA SER A 467 -18.87 -2.89 -10.66
C SER A 467 -18.72 -4.03 -9.64
N ALA A 468 -17.53 -4.24 -9.09
CA ALA A 468 -17.35 -5.13 -7.95
C ALA A 468 -18.06 -4.55 -6.72
N LEU A 469 -19.31 -4.98 -6.51
CA LEU A 469 -20.07 -4.71 -5.30
C LEU A 469 -19.47 -5.49 -4.13
N ASN A 470 -19.33 -4.86 -2.95
CA ASN A 470 -18.98 -5.66 -1.77
C ASN A 470 -20.14 -6.55 -1.32
N GLN A 471 -19.85 -7.46 -0.40
CA GLN A 471 -20.85 -8.34 0.19
C GLN A 471 -22.02 -7.55 0.81
N ARG A 472 -21.74 -6.40 1.43
CA ARG A 472 -22.75 -5.54 2.06
C ARG A 472 -23.72 -4.91 1.05
N GLU A 473 -23.18 -4.34 -0.02
CA GLU A 473 -23.96 -3.74 -1.11
C GLU A 473 -24.76 -4.79 -1.87
N ARG A 474 -24.18 -5.98 -2.10
CA ARG A 474 -24.89 -7.13 -2.67
C ARG A 474 -26.08 -7.51 -1.80
N ALA A 475 -25.88 -7.70 -0.49
CA ALA A 475 -26.95 -8.02 0.44
C ALA A 475 -28.04 -6.94 0.48
N PHE A 476 -27.67 -5.66 0.41
CA PHE A 476 -28.61 -4.54 0.35
C PHE A 476 -29.45 -4.55 -0.93
N LEU A 477 -28.83 -4.77 -2.10
CA LEU A 477 -29.54 -4.84 -3.37
C LEU A 477 -30.42 -6.09 -3.47
N ASP A 478 -29.94 -7.23 -2.99
CA ASP A 478 -30.73 -8.47 -2.93
C ASP A 478 -31.97 -8.29 -2.04
N ALA A 479 -31.81 -7.67 -0.87
CA ALA A 479 -32.93 -7.34 0.03
C ALA A 479 -33.91 -6.33 -0.61
N SER A 480 -33.39 -5.32 -1.29
CA SER A 480 -34.19 -4.32 -2.01
C SER A 480 -35.01 -4.98 -3.13
N HIS A 481 -34.36 -5.83 -3.94
CA HIS A 481 -35.00 -6.55 -5.03
C HIS A 481 -36.04 -7.57 -4.55
N ALA A 482 -35.74 -8.33 -3.50
CA ALA A 482 -36.69 -9.26 -2.90
C ALA A 482 -37.94 -8.54 -2.35
N THR A 483 -37.75 -7.36 -1.75
CA THR A 483 -38.85 -6.54 -1.22
C THR A 483 -39.71 -5.98 -2.36
N GLU A 484 -39.10 -5.51 -3.44
CA GLU A 484 -39.83 -5.00 -4.62
C GLU A 484 -40.66 -6.10 -5.29
N LEU A 485 -40.09 -7.30 -5.47
CA LEU A 485 -40.81 -8.48 -5.97
C LEU A 485 -41.98 -8.87 -5.05
N ALA A 486 -41.79 -8.81 -3.73
CA ALA A 486 -42.84 -9.12 -2.76
C ALA A 486 -44.00 -8.10 -2.82
N VAL A 487 -43.71 -6.81 -2.96
CA VAL A 487 -44.70 -5.74 -3.12
C VAL A 487 -45.44 -5.88 -4.45
N ALA A 488 -44.72 -6.11 -5.55
CA ALA A 488 -45.33 -6.36 -6.87
C ALA A 488 -46.26 -7.58 -6.84
N GLY A 489 -45.85 -8.66 -6.17
CA GLY A 489 -46.67 -9.85 -5.98
C GLY A 489 -47.93 -9.62 -5.10
N ARG A 490 -47.87 -8.72 -4.12
CA ARG A 490 -49.06 -8.33 -3.32
C ARG A 490 -50.03 -7.49 -4.15
N LEU A 491 -49.53 -6.49 -4.87
CA LEU A 491 -50.34 -5.63 -5.75
C LEU A 491 -51.00 -6.43 -6.87
N ALA A 492 -50.29 -7.39 -7.48
CA ALA A 492 -50.85 -8.28 -8.49
C ALA A 492 -51.97 -9.18 -7.92
N ARG A 493 -51.79 -9.72 -6.69
CA ARG A 493 -52.83 -10.48 -5.99
C ARG A 493 -54.05 -9.62 -5.65
N MET A 494 -53.85 -8.40 -5.15
CA MET A 494 -54.93 -7.46 -4.87
C MET A 494 -55.68 -7.06 -6.15
N ARG A 495 -54.97 -6.77 -7.25
CA ARG A 495 -55.60 -6.50 -8.56
C ARG A 495 -56.43 -7.68 -9.04
N ARG A 496 -55.92 -8.91 -8.93
CA ARG A 496 -56.68 -10.12 -9.26
C ARG A 496 -57.94 -10.27 -8.39
N LEU A 497 -57.83 -10.04 -7.08
CA LEU A 497 -58.97 -10.07 -6.16
C LEU A 497 -60.02 -9.01 -6.50
N VAL A 498 -59.59 -7.77 -6.82
CA VAL A 498 -60.49 -6.70 -7.23
C VAL A 498 -61.19 -7.03 -8.55
N VAL A 499 -60.47 -7.58 -9.54
CA VAL A 499 -61.06 -8.03 -10.81
C VAL A 499 -62.07 -9.17 -10.58
N VAL A 500 -61.72 -10.17 -9.76
CA VAL A 500 -62.63 -11.27 -9.42
C VAL A 500 -63.87 -10.75 -8.70
N LEU A 501 -63.72 -9.84 -7.75
CA LEU A 501 -64.84 -9.22 -7.04
C LEU A 501 -65.74 -8.42 -7.99
N MET A 502 -65.14 -7.65 -8.91
CA MET A 502 -65.88 -6.86 -9.91
C MET A 502 -66.68 -7.77 -10.86
N VAL A 503 -66.10 -8.89 -11.31
CA VAL A 503 -66.81 -9.89 -12.12
C VAL A 503 -67.93 -10.55 -11.32
N ALA A 504 -67.71 -10.89 -10.05
CA ALA A 504 -68.73 -11.47 -9.19
C ALA A 504 -69.91 -10.52 -8.98
N VAL A 505 -69.64 -9.22 -8.76
CA VAL A 505 -70.69 -8.17 -8.66
C VAL A 505 -71.46 -8.06 -9.97
N LEU A 506 -70.76 -8.06 -11.13
CA LEU A 506 -71.41 -8.00 -12.44
C LEU A 506 -72.35 -9.20 -12.66
N VAL A 507 -71.88 -10.41 -12.37
CA VAL A 507 -72.69 -11.63 -12.48
C VAL A 507 -73.91 -11.56 -11.56
N LEU A 508 -73.73 -11.10 -10.32
CA LEU A 508 -74.83 -10.93 -9.38
C LEU A 508 -75.87 -9.91 -9.89
N THR A 509 -75.43 -8.78 -10.44
CA THR A 509 -76.36 -7.81 -11.05
C THR A 509 -77.11 -8.38 -12.23
N VAL A 510 -76.47 -9.19 -13.09
CA VAL A 510 -77.15 -9.87 -14.20
C VAL A 510 -78.19 -10.86 -13.67
N ILE A 511 -77.87 -11.64 -12.64
CA ILE A 511 -78.82 -12.57 -12.00
C ILE A 511 -80.02 -11.81 -11.39
N VAL A 512 -79.78 -10.69 -10.71
CA VAL A 512 -80.86 -9.87 -10.13
C VAL A 512 -81.74 -9.29 -11.25
N LEU A 513 -81.15 -8.79 -12.33
CA LEU A 513 -81.88 -8.27 -13.49
C LEU A 513 -82.72 -9.35 -14.18
N THR A 514 -82.20 -10.57 -14.35
CA THR A 514 -82.95 -11.68 -14.96
C THR A 514 -84.08 -12.16 -14.07
N VAL A 515 -83.86 -12.28 -12.75
CA VAL A 515 -84.91 -12.62 -11.78
C VAL A 515 -85.99 -11.53 -11.74
N PHE A 516 -85.61 -10.25 -11.74
CA PHE A 516 -86.56 -9.14 -11.75
C PHE A 516 -87.39 -9.10 -13.03
N ALA A 517 -86.76 -9.36 -14.19
CA ALA A 517 -87.47 -9.48 -15.47
C ALA A 517 -88.44 -10.67 -15.48
N ALA A 518 -88.05 -11.82 -14.92
CA ALA A 518 -88.92 -13.00 -14.81
C ALA A 518 -90.12 -12.76 -13.87
N GLN A 519 -89.92 -12.05 -12.75
CA GLN A 519 -91.00 -11.67 -11.84
C GLN A 519 -91.98 -10.67 -12.48
N ARG A 520 -91.49 -9.72 -13.28
CA ARG A 520 -92.37 -8.83 -14.07
C ARG A 520 -93.22 -9.61 -15.07
N ALA A 521 -92.63 -10.57 -15.78
CA ALA A 521 -93.34 -11.40 -16.75
C ALA A 521 -94.44 -12.26 -16.11
N THR A 522 -94.25 -12.72 -14.87
CA THR A 522 -95.29 -13.46 -14.13
C THR A 522 -96.34 -12.54 -13.48
N GLY A 523 -96.00 -11.29 -13.16
CA GLY A 523 -96.94 -10.28 -12.65
C GLY A 523 -97.95 -9.80 -13.69
N SER A 524 -97.55 -9.64 -14.96
CA SER A 524 -98.45 -9.24 -16.05
C SER A 524 -99.44 -10.33 -16.47
N GLY A 525 -99.20 -11.61 -16.13
CA GLY A 525 -100.15 -12.70 -16.38
C GLY A 525 -101.39 -12.67 -15.49
N ARG A 526 -101.29 -12.12 -14.26
CA ARG A 526 -102.41 -12.07 -13.30
C ARG A 526 -103.37 -10.89 -13.49
N ALA A 527 -102.97 -9.85 -14.23
CA ALA A 527 -103.84 -8.71 -14.51
C ALA A 527 -104.81 -8.96 -15.68
N ALA A 528 -104.63 -10.02 -16.46
CA ALA A 528 -105.45 -10.34 -17.64
C ALA A 528 -106.64 -11.29 -17.35
N GLU A 529 -106.80 -11.79 -16.12
CA GLU A 529 -107.85 -12.77 -15.77
C GLU A 529 -109.11 -12.18 -15.10
N LEU A 530 -109.20 -10.86 -14.95
CA LEU A 530 -110.33 -10.16 -14.31
C LEU A 530 -110.94 -9.09 -15.23
N SER A 531 -111.49 -9.51 -16.37
CA SER A 531 -112.45 -8.69 -17.12
C SER A 531 -113.39 -9.57 -17.95
N VAL A 532 -114.48 -10.01 -17.30
CA VAL A 532 -115.72 -10.45 -17.97
C VAL A 532 -116.66 -9.24 -18.02
N PRO A 533 -117.31 -8.98 -19.17
CA PRO A 533 -118.77 -8.85 -19.19
C PRO A 533 -119.36 -9.72 -20.32
N GLU A 534 -120.26 -10.64 -20.01
CA GLU A 534 -121.72 -10.49 -20.11
C GLU A 534 -122.25 -10.19 -21.54
N ALA A 535 -122.76 -11.26 -22.18
CA ALA A 535 -124.09 -11.41 -22.80
C ALA A 535 -124.74 -10.17 -23.47
N THR A 536 -125.46 -10.17 -24.61
CA THR A 536 -126.16 -11.19 -25.41
C THR A 536 -126.91 -10.48 -26.59
N VAL A 537 -127.27 -11.26 -27.63
CA VAL A 537 -128.51 -11.18 -28.47
C VAL A 537 -128.53 -10.46 -29.84
N ALA A 538 -129.06 -11.25 -30.81
CA ALA A 538 -129.74 -11.00 -32.10
C ALA A 538 -128.88 -10.63 -33.33
N ALA A 539 -129.01 -11.27 -34.50
CA ALA A 539 -130.10 -12.08 -35.07
C ALA A 539 -129.58 -13.32 -35.83
#